data_AF-A0A933JU17-F1
#
_entry.id   AF-A0A933JU17-F1
#
_cell.length_a   1.000
_cell.length_b   1.000
_cell.length_c   1.000
_cell.angle_alpha   90.00
_cell.angle_beta   90.00
_cell.angle_gamma   90.00
#
_symmetry.space_group_name_H-M   'P 1'
#
loop_
_entity.id
_entity.type
_entity.pdbx_description
1 polymer ?
#
loop_
_entity_poly.entity_id
_entity_poly.type
_entity_poly.pdbx_seq_one_letter_code
_entity_poly.pdbx_strand_id
1 'polypeptide(L)'
;MVPALDRLPEARRLIDREGYFVLHAPRQTGKTTTLLALAQALTGEGRYAAMHVSCEAAASAGDELDQAESILLSFVRSSAEIQLPSELLPPPWPDAPAGSRVAKCLEAWATRCPRPLVLFLDEVDALRGESLKSVLHQLRAGYPHRPTSFPASVVLCGLSDVRDYKAASGGDPGRLGTSSPFNIKVESLRLADFDFEDVRELYGQHTREQGQLFEEEAVGRAFELSQGQPWLVNAIAAEIVDKLEVSGPITSEHVELAKERLILARATHLDSLVARLTEPRIRRVIEPLLSGELTPVDPSYDDDVSYVRDLGLLARGPPLRIANPIYREVIVRMLALPLEDAVTLEPRSFILPTGELDFQGLLREFIEFWIANGDILTSRQNYHEVAPQLVFMAFLQRLINGGGYVDREYGVGRGRIDLLVRWPFRDAMGARVWQREAIELKVWRKEDPLEKGLAQLDGYLERLGLRVGTLVIFDRRAEAAKLAERTKITRVTSPAGREVTLLRA
;
A
#
# COMPACT_ATOMS: atom_id res chain seq x y z
N MET A 1 -18.95 -0.47 -11.09
CA MET A 1 -18.31 -1.42 -10.15
C MET A 1 -18.02 -2.71 -10.89
N VAL A 2 -16.81 -3.29 -10.74
CA VAL A 2 -16.52 -4.65 -11.24
C VAL A 2 -17.41 -5.65 -10.48
N PRO A 3 -18.13 -6.57 -11.15
CA PRO A 3 -19.05 -7.49 -10.48
C PRO A 3 -18.37 -8.33 -9.40
N ALA A 4 -19.02 -8.49 -8.24
CA ALA A 4 -18.41 -9.14 -7.08
C ALA A 4 -18.05 -10.61 -7.30
N LEU A 5 -18.83 -11.33 -8.11
CA LEU A 5 -18.58 -12.72 -8.46
C LEU A 5 -17.36 -12.89 -9.38
N ASP A 6 -17.09 -11.90 -10.23
CA ASP A 6 -15.90 -11.92 -11.10
C ASP A 6 -14.62 -11.75 -10.27
N ARG A 7 -14.73 -11.02 -9.14
CA ARG A 7 -13.63 -10.85 -8.19
C ARG A 7 -13.43 -12.04 -7.23
N LEU A 8 -14.45 -12.89 -7.07
CA LEU A 8 -14.45 -14.07 -6.18
C LEU A 8 -15.16 -15.27 -6.83
N PRO A 9 -14.65 -15.80 -7.96
CA PRO A 9 -15.35 -16.83 -8.72
C PRO A 9 -15.53 -18.14 -7.93
N GLU A 10 -14.61 -18.47 -7.02
CA GLU A 10 -14.67 -19.68 -6.19
C GLU A 10 -15.67 -19.57 -5.04
N ALA A 11 -15.98 -18.35 -4.58
CA ALA A 11 -16.81 -18.15 -3.38
C ALA A 11 -18.18 -18.80 -3.55
N ARG A 12 -18.77 -18.70 -4.75
CA ARG A 12 -20.08 -19.29 -5.01
C ARG A 12 -20.07 -20.81 -4.88
N ARG A 13 -19.08 -21.47 -5.49
CA ARG A 13 -18.90 -22.92 -5.41
C ARG A 13 -18.72 -23.39 -3.96
N LEU A 14 -17.99 -22.61 -3.15
CA LEU A 14 -17.78 -22.92 -1.73
C LEU A 14 -19.08 -22.80 -0.93
N ILE A 15 -19.85 -21.74 -1.15
CA ILE A 15 -21.15 -21.52 -0.48
C ILE A 15 -22.15 -22.62 -0.86
N ASP A 16 -22.24 -22.97 -2.14
CA ASP A 16 -23.13 -24.04 -2.64
C ASP A 16 -22.75 -25.42 -2.05
N ARG A 17 -21.49 -25.59 -1.61
CA ARG A 17 -20.98 -26.80 -0.91
C ARG A 17 -21.01 -26.69 0.61
N GLU A 18 -21.65 -25.65 1.15
CA GLU A 18 -21.67 -25.40 2.59
C GLU A 18 -20.24 -25.33 3.16
N GLY A 19 -19.33 -24.70 2.44
CA GLY A 19 -17.94 -24.55 2.87
C GLY A 19 -17.79 -23.36 3.81
N TYR A 20 -17.15 -23.55 4.96
CA TYR A 20 -16.64 -22.41 5.74
C TYR A 20 -15.27 -22.03 5.18
N PHE A 21 -15.05 -20.76 4.87
CA PHE A 21 -13.78 -20.33 4.26
C PHE A 21 -13.35 -18.96 4.77
N VAL A 22 -12.11 -18.63 4.49
CA VAL A 22 -11.50 -17.36 4.87
C VAL A 22 -11.33 -16.53 3.63
N LEU A 23 -11.65 -15.24 3.71
CA LEU A 23 -11.32 -14.25 2.69
C LEU A 23 -10.32 -13.26 3.28
N HIS A 24 -9.08 -13.26 2.79
CA HIS A 24 -8.07 -12.30 3.25
C HIS A 24 -7.64 -11.39 2.10
N ALA A 25 -7.47 -10.11 2.39
CA ALA A 25 -6.80 -9.19 1.47
C ALA A 25 -6.34 -7.93 2.20
N PRO A 26 -5.35 -7.20 1.64
CA PRO A 26 -4.94 -5.91 2.17
C PRO A 26 -6.09 -4.92 2.38
N ARG A 27 -5.84 -3.88 3.17
CA ARG A 27 -6.78 -2.76 3.32
C ARG A 27 -7.11 -2.16 1.94
N GLN A 28 -8.36 -1.72 1.81
CA GLN A 28 -8.85 -1.01 0.62
C GLN A 28 -8.77 -1.76 -0.72
N THR A 29 -8.84 -3.09 -0.68
CA THR A 29 -9.01 -3.94 -1.87
C THR A 29 -10.48 -4.09 -2.28
N GLY A 30 -11.42 -3.42 -1.60
CA GLY A 30 -12.85 -3.53 -1.86
C GLY A 30 -13.50 -4.79 -1.29
N LYS A 31 -12.95 -5.37 -0.22
CA LYS A 31 -13.50 -6.57 0.47
C LYS A 31 -14.96 -6.36 0.86
N THR A 32 -15.23 -5.35 1.69
CA THR A 32 -16.57 -5.02 2.18
C THR A 32 -17.55 -4.80 1.05
N THR A 33 -17.17 -4.02 0.02
CA THR A 33 -17.99 -3.80 -1.18
C THR A 33 -18.32 -5.10 -1.91
N THR A 34 -17.32 -5.97 -2.09
CA THR A 34 -17.48 -7.27 -2.77
C THR A 34 -18.39 -8.20 -1.95
N LEU A 35 -18.20 -8.26 -0.63
CA LEU A 35 -18.98 -9.11 0.27
C LEU A 35 -20.45 -8.64 0.38
N LEU A 36 -20.69 -7.33 0.46
CA LEU A 36 -22.05 -6.77 0.46
C LEU A 36 -22.79 -7.09 -0.83
N ALA A 37 -22.15 -6.86 -1.99
CA ALA A 37 -22.74 -7.17 -3.29
C ALA A 37 -23.01 -8.68 -3.45
N LEU A 38 -22.11 -9.54 -2.98
CA LEU A 38 -22.30 -10.99 -2.99
C LEU A 38 -23.47 -11.42 -2.07
N ALA A 39 -23.57 -10.86 -0.86
CA ALA A 39 -24.68 -11.13 0.05
C ALA A 39 -26.04 -10.72 -0.56
N GLN A 40 -26.10 -9.54 -1.16
CA GLN A 40 -27.30 -9.05 -1.85
C GLN A 40 -27.69 -9.96 -3.01
N ALA A 41 -26.73 -10.39 -3.85
CA ALA A 41 -26.99 -11.30 -4.95
C ALA A 41 -27.54 -12.64 -4.46
N LEU A 42 -26.90 -13.28 -3.46
CA LEU A 42 -27.32 -14.57 -2.91
C LEU A 42 -28.73 -14.53 -2.28
N THR A 43 -29.07 -13.43 -1.60
CA THR A 43 -30.40 -13.22 -1.03
C THR A 43 -31.44 -12.95 -2.12
N GLY A 44 -31.09 -12.14 -3.13
CA GLY A 44 -31.95 -11.81 -4.27
C GLY A 44 -32.28 -13.00 -5.17
N GLU A 45 -31.37 -13.97 -5.28
CA GLU A 45 -31.59 -15.25 -5.98
C GLU A 45 -32.65 -16.15 -5.31
N GLY A 46 -33.06 -15.83 -4.08
CA GLY A 46 -34.09 -16.58 -3.35
C GLY A 46 -33.60 -17.87 -2.68
N ARG A 47 -32.35 -18.27 -2.89
CA ARG A 47 -31.80 -19.54 -2.37
C ARG A 47 -31.21 -19.44 -0.98
N TYR A 48 -30.65 -18.29 -0.62
CA TYR A 48 -29.98 -18.09 0.67
C TYR A 48 -30.60 -16.92 1.43
N ALA A 49 -30.36 -16.90 2.74
CA ALA A 49 -30.44 -15.70 3.56
C ALA A 49 -28.99 -15.29 3.87
N ALA A 50 -28.44 -14.42 3.02
CA ALA A 50 -27.04 -14.03 3.05
C ALA A 50 -26.88 -12.60 3.56
N MET A 51 -25.96 -12.38 4.50
CA MET A 51 -25.76 -11.10 5.16
C MET A 51 -24.28 -10.85 5.44
N HIS A 52 -23.90 -9.57 5.33
CA HIS A 52 -22.61 -9.06 5.78
C HIS A 52 -22.73 -8.36 7.15
N VAL A 53 -21.73 -8.54 8.00
CA VAL A 53 -21.60 -7.82 9.27
C VAL A 53 -20.12 -7.57 9.58
N SER A 54 -19.78 -6.35 10.01
CA SER A 54 -18.44 -6.05 10.53
C SER A 54 -18.35 -6.42 12.02
N CYS A 55 -17.25 -7.07 12.39
CA CYS A 55 -16.87 -7.37 13.76
C CYS A 55 -16.13 -6.21 14.46
N GLU A 56 -15.82 -5.11 13.76
CA GLU A 56 -14.97 -4.02 14.27
C GLU A 56 -15.50 -3.41 15.56
N ALA A 57 -16.83 -3.23 15.68
CA ALA A 57 -17.44 -2.67 16.87
C ALA A 57 -17.17 -3.51 18.13
N ALA A 58 -17.04 -4.83 17.99
CA ALA A 58 -16.75 -5.72 19.11
C ALA A 58 -15.29 -5.64 19.58
N ALA A 59 -14.40 -4.97 18.83
CA ALA A 59 -13.01 -4.75 19.24
C ALA A 59 -12.88 -3.91 20.52
N SER A 60 -13.86 -3.04 20.82
CA SER A 60 -13.85 -2.21 22.03
C SER A 60 -13.94 -3.02 23.33
N ALA A 61 -14.40 -4.28 23.26
CA ALA A 61 -14.50 -5.17 24.41
C ALA A 61 -13.16 -5.75 24.87
N GLY A 62 -12.10 -5.71 24.03
CA GLY A 62 -10.84 -6.36 24.35
C GLY A 62 -11.02 -7.87 24.60
N ASP A 63 -10.59 -8.35 25.77
CA ASP A 63 -10.70 -9.76 26.20
C ASP A 63 -12.00 -10.08 26.99
N GLU A 64 -12.89 -9.10 27.17
CA GLU A 64 -14.16 -9.28 27.90
C GLU A 64 -15.18 -10.05 27.05
N LEU A 65 -15.19 -11.38 27.17
CA LEU A 65 -16.01 -12.30 26.37
C LEU A 65 -17.49 -11.92 26.32
N ASP A 66 -18.07 -11.62 27.48
CA ASP A 66 -19.49 -11.30 27.60
C ASP A 66 -19.87 -10.03 26.82
N GLN A 67 -19.01 -9.02 26.90
CA GLN A 67 -19.18 -7.75 26.20
C GLN A 67 -18.96 -7.92 24.70
N ALA A 68 -17.92 -8.65 24.29
CA ALA A 68 -17.61 -8.93 22.89
C ALA A 68 -18.76 -9.67 22.18
N GLU A 69 -19.29 -10.73 22.81
CA GLU A 69 -20.42 -11.51 22.26
C GLU A 69 -21.70 -10.68 22.17
N SER A 70 -21.98 -9.85 23.18
CA SER A 70 -23.16 -8.99 23.20
C SER A 70 -23.10 -7.91 22.13
N ILE A 71 -21.93 -7.26 21.97
CA ILE A 71 -21.74 -6.26 20.91
C ILE A 71 -21.88 -6.94 19.54
N LEU A 72 -21.19 -8.05 19.30
CA LEU A 72 -21.27 -8.78 18.03
C LEU A 72 -22.71 -9.14 17.69
N LEU A 73 -23.47 -9.74 18.62
CA LEU A 73 -24.84 -10.17 18.38
C LEU A 73 -25.83 -9.00 18.20
N SER A 74 -25.56 -7.85 18.81
CA SER A 74 -26.34 -6.64 18.56
C SER A 74 -26.12 -6.12 17.13
N PHE A 75 -24.88 -6.09 16.65
CA PHE A 75 -24.57 -5.71 15.27
C PHE A 75 -25.07 -6.74 14.25
N VAL A 76 -25.00 -8.04 14.55
CA VAL A 76 -25.60 -9.10 13.71
C VAL A 76 -27.09 -8.86 13.54
N ARG A 77 -27.82 -8.53 14.62
CA ARG A 77 -29.25 -8.23 14.55
C ARG A 77 -29.53 -6.96 13.74
N SER A 78 -28.86 -5.85 14.05
CA SER A 78 -29.05 -4.58 13.35
C SER A 78 -28.75 -4.70 11.85
N SER A 79 -27.68 -5.41 11.48
CA SER A 79 -27.37 -5.69 10.07
C SER A 79 -28.43 -6.54 9.39
N ALA A 80 -29.00 -7.53 10.09
CA ALA A 80 -30.06 -8.37 9.54
C ALA A 80 -31.32 -7.54 9.25
N GLU A 81 -31.70 -6.66 10.18
CA GLU A 81 -32.84 -5.76 10.04
C GLU A 81 -32.70 -4.78 8.87
N ILE A 82 -31.47 -4.41 8.49
CA ILE A 82 -31.17 -3.55 7.35
C ILE A 82 -31.12 -4.32 6.02
N GLN A 83 -30.51 -5.51 6.02
CA GLN A 83 -30.13 -6.21 4.79
C GLN A 83 -31.13 -7.29 4.35
N LEU A 84 -31.92 -7.82 5.26
CA LEU A 84 -32.76 -8.99 5.00
C LEU A 84 -34.27 -8.67 5.08
N PRO A 85 -35.09 -9.32 4.24
CA PRO A 85 -36.55 -9.31 4.41
C PRO A 85 -37.00 -9.83 5.77
N SER A 86 -38.17 -9.36 6.22
CA SER A 86 -38.73 -9.67 7.55
C SER A 86 -38.83 -11.16 7.87
N GLU A 87 -39.10 -12.00 6.88
CA GLU A 87 -39.22 -13.45 7.00
C GLU A 87 -37.88 -14.17 7.21
N LEU A 88 -36.76 -13.51 6.93
CA LEU A 88 -35.40 -14.05 7.11
C LEU A 88 -34.74 -13.57 8.40
N LEU A 89 -35.38 -12.65 9.14
CA LEU A 89 -34.81 -12.05 10.34
C LEU A 89 -34.61 -13.06 11.48
N PRO A 90 -33.64 -12.80 12.37
CA PRO A 90 -33.45 -13.64 13.54
C PRO A 90 -34.61 -13.55 14.53
N PRO A 91 -34.90 -14.63 15.27
CA PRO A 91 -35.82 -14.57 16.40
C PRO A 91 -35.23 -13.72 17.55
N PRO A 92 -36.01 -13.40 18.60
CA PRO A 92 -35.44 -12.93 19.86
C PRO A 92 -34.31 -13.85 20.32
N TRP A 93 -33.18 -13.26 20.72
CA TRP A 93 -32.00 -14.02 21.12
C TRP A 93 -32.31 -14.82 22.39
N PRO A 94 -32.02 -16.14 22.41
CA PRO A 94 -32.18 -16.93 23.63
C PRO A 94 -31.19 -16.46 24.69
N ASP A 95 -31.58 -16.58 25.95
CA ASP A 95 -30.64 -16.36 27.05
C ASP A 95 -29.59 -17.48 27.06
N ALA A 96 -28.32 -17.09 27.14
CA ALA A 96 -27.19 -17.99 27.10
C ALA A 96 -25.96 -17.36 27.78
N PRO A 97 -25.15 -18.15 28.51
CA PRO A 97 -23.95 -17.65 29.15
C PRO A 97 -22.88 -17.28 28.11
N ALA A 98 -22.01 -16.35 28.50
CA ALA A 98 -20.82 -15.99 27.73
C ALA A 98 -19.98 -17.24 27.40
N GLY A 99 -19.39 -17.29 26.21
CA GLY A 99 -18.69 -18.45 25.67
C GLY A 99 -19.59 -19.44 24.91
N SER A 100 -20.91 -19.23 24.94
CA SER A 100 -21.89 -20.05 24.19
C SER A 100 -22.97 -19.23 23.48
N ARG A 101 -23.04 -17.92 23.75
CA ARG A 101 -24.15 -17.07 23.32
C ARG A 101 -24.22 -16.92 21.82
N VAL A 102 -23.07 -16.74 21.14
CA VAL A 102 -23.00 -16.65 19.68
C VAL A 102 -23.52 -17.94 19.05
N ALA A 103 -23.04 -19.10 19.51
CA ALA A 103 -23.52 -20.38 19.01
C ALA A 103 -25.03 -20.53 19.16
N LYS A 104 -25.57 -20.29 20.37
CA LYS A 104 -27.01 -20.45 20.66
C LYS A 104 -27.89 -19.50 19.86
N CYS A 105 -27.46 -18.25 19.67
CA CYS A 105 -28.21 -17.29 18.86
C CYS A 105 -28.22 -17.69 17.37
N LEU A 106 -27.07 -18.12 16.83
CA LEU A 106 -26.97 -18.59 15.45
C LEU A 106 -27.75 -19.89 15.21
N GLU A 107 -27.77 -20.81 16.19
CA GLU A 107 -28.60 -22.02 16.15
C GLU A 107 -30.10 -21.68 16.07
N ALA A 108 -30.55 -20.77 16.94
CA ALA A 108 -31.93 -20.30 16.97
C ALA A 108 -32.34 -19.62 15.65
N TRP A 109 -31.44 -18.82 15.07
CA TRP A 109 -31.68 -18.19 13.78
C TRP A 109 -31.75 -19.20 12.64
N ALA A 110 -30.76 -20.08 12.51
CA ALA A 110 -30.71 -21.05 11.42
C ALA A 110 -31.95 -21.97 11.42
N THR A 111 -32.38 -22.40 12.61
CA THR A 111 -33.57 -23.27 12.77
C THR A 111 -34.87 -22.56 12.37
N ARG A 112 -34.95 -21.24 12.57
CA ARG A 112 -36.15 -20.45 12.26
C ARG A 112 -36.17 -19.92 10.83
N CYS A 113 -35.01 -19.65 10.25
CA CYS A 113 -34.88 -19.06 8.93
C CYS A 113 -35.39 -20.03 7.86
N PRO A 114 -36.27 -19.61 6.94
CA PRO A 114 -36.79 -20.50 5.90
C PRO A 114 -35.75 -20.81 4.81
N ARG A 115 -34.58 -20.18 4.84
CA ARG A 115 -33.49 -20.35 3.87
C ARG A 115 -32.17 -20.64 4.61
N PRO A 116 -31.26 -21.40 4.00
CA PRO A 116 -29.92 -21.60 4.56
C PRO A 116 -29.20 -20.26 4.78
N LEU A 117 -28.67 -20.04 5.99
CA LEU A 117 -27.96 -18.81 6.34
C LEU A 117 -26.54 -18.79 5.79
N VAL A 118 -26.13 -17.66 5.23
CA VAL A 118 -24.74 -17.39 4.81
C VAL A 118 -24.27 -16.11 5.50
N LEU A 119 -23.23 -16.22 6.32
CA LEU A 119 -22.71 -15.08 7.09
C LEU A 119 -21.33 -14.67 6.58
N PHE A 120 -21.20 -13.41 6.17
CA PHE A 120 -19.92 -12.77 5.92
C PHE A 120 -19.53 -11.94 7.15
N LEU A 121 -18.60 -12.47 7.96
CA LEU A 121 -18.05 -11.81 9.13
C LEU A 121 -16.80 -11.04 8.73
N ASP A 122 -16.95 -9.74 8.49
CA ASP A 122 -15.88 -8.85 8.07
C ASP A 122 -15.09 -8.31 9.25
N GLU A 123 -13.82 -7.98 9.01
CA GLU A 123 -12.89 -7.48 10.03
C GLU A 123 -12.85 -8.34 11.30
N VAL A 124 -12.91 -9.66 11.15
CA VAL A 124 -12.85 -10.58 12.30
C VAL A 124 -11.52 -10.45 13.05
N ASP A 125 -10.48 -9.94 12.38
CA ASP A 125 -9.16 -9.62 12.94
C ASP A 125 -9.14 -8.36 13.82
N ALA A 126 -10.26 -7.63 13.91
CA ALA A 126 -10.46 -6.59 14.91
C ALA A 126 -10.66 -7.17 16.31
N LEU A 127 -11.27 -8.36 16.42
CA LEU A 127 -11.29 -9.13 17.67
C LEU A 127 -9.89 -9.65 17.98
N ARG A 128 -9.52 -9.66 19.26
CA ARG A 128 -8.20 -10.12 19.71
C ARG A 128 -8.30 -11.03 20.93
N GLY A 129 -7.19 -11.69 21.24
CA GLY A 129 -7.03 -12.48 22.46
C GLY A 129 -8.13 -13.52 22.67
N GLU A 130 -8.75 -13.50 23.85
CA GLU A 130 -9.76 -14.49 24.25
C GLU A 130 -11.10 -14.29 23.52
N SER A 131 -11.48 -13.05 23.22
CA SER A 131 -12.72 -12.75 22.49
C SER A 131 -12.74 -13.38 21.09
N LEU A 132 -11.64 -13.25 20.34
CA LEU A 132 -11.51 -13.91 19.03
C LEU A 132 -11.57 -15.44 19.17
N LYS A 133 -10.84 -16.02 20.12
CA LYS A 133 -10.83 -17.47 20.36
C LYS A 133 -12.22 -17.99 20.69
N SER A 134 -12.96 -17.31 21.56
CA SER A 134 -14.32 -17.71 21.96
C SER A 134 -15.26 -17.77 20.76
N VAL A 135 -15.30 -16.71 19.95
CA VAL A 135 -16.15 -16.66 18.75
C VAL A 135 -15.81 -17.78 17.77
N LEU A 136 -14.51 -18.01 17.49
CA LEU A 136 -14.09 -19.06 16.57
C LEU A 136 -14.40 -20.47 17.10
N HIS A 137 -14.25 -20.72 18.41
CA HIS A 137 -14.63 -22.00 19.03
C HIS A 137 -16.13 -22.25 18.95
N GLN A 138 -16.95 -21.22 19.15
CA GLN A 138 -18.40 -21.34 19.04
C GLN A 138 -18.86 -21.64 17.61
N LEU A 139 -18.29 -20.95 16.60
CA LEU A 139 -18.53 -21.27 15.19
C LEU A 139 -18.14 -22.71 14.85
N ARG A 140 -17.02 -23.19 15.42
CA ARG A 140 -16.56 -24.57 15.25
C ARG A 140 -17.48 -25.58 15.92
N ALA A 141 -17.97 -25.31 17.13
CA ALA A 141 -18.87 -26.19 17.85
C ALA A 141 -20.21 -26.37 17.12
N GLY A 142 -20.71 -25.31 16.46
CA GLY A 142 -21.95 -25.37 15.67
C GLY A 142 -21.81 -26.03 14.30
N TYR A 143 -20.60 -26.11 13.73
CA TYR A 143 -20.33 -26.60 12.37
C TYR A 143 -20.95 -27.96 12.01
N PRO A 144 -21.03 -28.98 12.90
CA PRO A 144 -21.67 -30.26 12.58
C PRO A 144 -23.19 -30.19 12.36
N HIS A 145 -23.86 -29.11 12.77
CA HIS A 145 -25.33 -28.98 12.75
C HIS A 145 -25.87 -28.24 11.52
N ARG A 146 -25.01 -27.98 10.53
CA ARG A 146 -25.34 -27.28 9.29
C ARG A 146 -26.03 -28.23 8.29
N PRO A 147 -26.84 -27.70 7.35
CA PRO A 147 -27.25 -26.30 7.23
C PRO A 147 -28.51 -25.95 8.05
N THR A 148 -29.17 -26.95 8.65
CA THR A 148 -30.53 -26.81 9.22
C THR A 148 -30.56 -26.11 10.57
N SER A 149 -29.57 -26.35 11.43
CA SER A 149 -29.55 -25.85 12.81
C SER A 149 -28.34 -24.98 13.10
N PHE A 150 -27.57 -24.62 12.07
CA PHE A 150 -26.46 -23.67 12.15
C PHE A 150 -26.18 -23.10 10.75
N PRO A 151 -25.56 -21.90 10.60
CA PRO A 151 -25.35 -21.29 9.29
C PRO A 151 -24.73 -22.22 8.26
N ALA A 152 -25.31 -22.31 7.07
CA ALA A 152 -24.84 -23.18 6.01
C ALA A 152 -23.42 -22.84 5.57
N SER A 153 -23.08 -21.55 5.53
CA SER A 153 -21.73 -21.07 5.22
C SER A 153 -21.36 -19.88 6.09
N VAL A 154 -20.12 -19.85 6.58
CA VAL A 154 -19.52 -18.72 7.27
C VAL A 154 -18.23 -18.36 6.58
N VAL A 155 -18.12 -17.08 6.23
CA VAL A 155 -16.95 -16.49 5.58
C VAL A 155 -16.31 -15.54 6.57
N LEU A 156 -15.10 -15.87 7.00
CA LEU A 156 -14.31 -14.99 7.87
C LEU A 156 -13.45 -14.08 7.01
N CYS A 157 -13.62 -12.77 7.13
CA CYS A 157 -12.87 -11.80 6.36
C CYS A 157 -11.97 -10.93 7.25
N GLY A 158 -10.73 -10.67 6.79
CA GLY A 158 -9.73 -9.90 7.52
C GLY A 158 -8.49 -9.57 6.70
N LEU A 159 -7.45 -9.04 7.35
CA LEU A 159 -6.19 -8.66 6.69
C LEU A 159 -5.29 -9.85 6.32
N SER A 160 -5.22 -10.86 7.18
CA SER A 160 -4.33 -12.01 7.05
C SER A 160 -5.11 -13.32 7.14
N ASP A 161 -4.48 -14.43 6.74
CA ASP A 161 -5.06 -15.76 6.94
C ASP A 161 -5.23 -16.01 8.46
N VAL A 162 -6.29 -16.71 8.84
CA VAL A 162 -6.51 -17.21 10.21
C VAL A 162 -5.30 -17.96 10.79
N ARG A 163 -4.44 -18.54 9.95
CA ARG A 163 -3.14 -19.14 10.34
C ARG A 163 -2.21 -18.14 11.05
N ASP A 164 -2.35 -16.86 10.75
CA ASP A 164 -1.58 -15.75 11.34
C ASP A 164 -2.26 -15.15 12.58
N TYR A 165 -3.50 -15.55 12.91
CA TYR A 165 -4.14 -15.20 14.19
C TYR A 165 -3.41 -15.78 15.41
N LYS A 166 -2.38 -16.60 15.22
CA LYS A 166 -1.43 -17.01 16.27
C LYS A 166 -0.89 -15.79 17.04
N ALA A 167 -0.47 -14.74 16.33
CA ALA A 167 0.07 -13.53 16.93
C ALA A 167 -1.02 -12.68 17.61
N ALA A 168 -2.21 -12.58 17.00
CA ALA A 168 -3.35 -11.83 17.55
C ALA A 168 -4.01 -12.51 18.76
N SER A 169 -3.83 -13.82 18.90
CA SER A 169 -4.35 -14.67 19.98
C SER A 169 -3.39 -14.82 21.17
N GLY A 170 -2.27 -14.07 21.17
CA GLY A 170 -1.26 -14.10 22.24
C GLY A 170 -0.36 -15.33 22.25
N GLY A 171 -0.27 -16.09 21.15
CA GLY A 171 0.61 -17.25 21.04
C GLY A 171 2.08 -16.85 20.83
N ASP A 172 2.99 -17.52 21.53
CA ASP A 172 4.44 -17.43 21.30
C ASP A 172 4.78 -17.97 19.89
N PRO A 173 5.36 -17.15 18.98
CA PRO A 173 5.70 -17.57 17.61
C PRO A 173 6.58 -18.82 17.55
N GLY A 174 7.38 -19.08 18.60
CA GLY A 174 8.32 -20.21 18.66
C GLY A 174 7.71 -21.54 19.09
N ARG A 175 6.44 -21.60 19.53
CA ARG A 175 5.80 -22.85 19.95
C ARG A 175 5.08 -23.52 18.78
N LEU A 176 5.82 -24.38 18.06
CA LEU A 176 5.27 -25.41 17.15
C LEU A 176 4.29 -26.31 17.93
N GLY A 177 2.98 -26.02 17.92
CA GLY A 177 2.03 -26.96 18.54
C GLY A 177 0.59 -26.55 18.85
N THR A 178 0.05 -25.41 18.42
CA THR A 178 -1.41 -25.16 18.60
C THR A 178 -2.10 -24.98 17.25
N SER A 179 -3.01 -25.91 16.93
CA SER A 179 -3.85 -25.90 15.73
C SER A 179 -4.69 -24.63 15.68
N SER A 180 -4.86 -24.02 14.48
CA SER A 180 -5.77 -22.89 14.28
C SER A 180 -7.15 -23.17 14.93
N PRO A 181 -7.72 -22.22 15.71
CA PRO A 181 -9.02 -22.42 16.37
C PRO A 181 -10.15 -22.69 15.36
N PHE A 182 -9.95 -22.33 14.09
CA PHE A 182 -10.90 -22.51 12.98
C PHE A 182 -10.43 -23.57 11.96
N ASN A 183 -9.97 -24.74 12.42
CA ASN A 183 -9.55 -25.86 11.57
C ASN A 183 -10.70 -26.58 10.80
N ILE A 184 -11.87 -25.95 10.73
CA ILE A 184 -13.03 -26.41 9.95
C ILE A 184 -13.14 -25.70 8.60
N LYS A 185 -12.23 -24.76 8.30
CA LYS A 185 -12.20 -24.08 7.01
C LYS A 185 -11.79 -25.03 5.88
N VAL A 186 -12.47 -24.91 4.75
CA VAL A 186 -12.17 -25.70 3.55
C VAL A 186 -11.17 -24.99 2.63
N GLU A 187 -11.13 -23.66 2.63
CA GLU A 187 -10.29 -22.87 1.74
C GLU A 187 -9.94 -21.50 2.35
N SER A 188 -8.81 -20.92 1.92
CA SER A 188 -8.45 -19.51 2.15
C SER A 188 -8.39 -18.82 0.80
N LEU A 189 -9.37 -17.98 0.50
CA LEU A 189 -9.40 -17.16 -0.70
C LEU A 189 -8.71 -15.82 -0.45
N ARG A 190 -8.01 -15.32 -1.47
CA ARG A 190 -7.48 -13.96 -1.49
C ARG A 190 -8.27 -13.13 -2.48
N LEU A 191 -8.76 -11.96 -2.06
CA LEU A 191 -9.29 -11.00 -3.01
C LEU A 191 -8.14 -10.40 -3.81
N ALA A 192 -8.14 -10.62 -5.12
CA ALA A 192 -7.13 -10.09 -6.02
C ALA A 192 -7.31 -8.57 -6.23
N ASP A 193 -6.19 -7.92 -6.54
CA ASP A 193 -6.21 -6.58 -7.13
C ASP A 193 -6.79 -6.69 -8.56
N PHE A 194 -7.24 -5.58 -9.13
CA PHE A 194 -7.79 -5.57 -10.48
C PHE A 194 -6.72 -5.95 -11.50
N ASP A 195 -7.09 -6.73 -12.51
CA ASP A 195 -6.25 -6.84 -13.70
C ASP A 195 -6.44 -5.64 -14.65
N PHE A 196 -5.77 -5.64 -15.79
CA PHE A 196 -5.88 -4.55 -16.75
C PHE A 196 -7.31 -4.44 -17.32
N GLU A 197 -7.97 -5.57 -17.56
CA GLU A 197 -9.32 -5.63 -18.12
C GLU A 197 -10.36 -5.15 -17.13
N ASP A 198 -10.21 -5.47 -15.85
CA ASP A 198 -11.00 -4.93 -14.75
C ASP A 198 -10.93 -3.40 -14.69
N VAL A 199 -9.72 -2.83 -14.80
CA VAL A 199 -9.53 -1.36 -14.79
C VAL A 199 -10.13 -0.73 -16.04
N ARG A 200 -9.91 -1.34 -17.21
CA ARG A 200 -10.47 -0.89 -18.49
C ARG A 200 -11.99 -0.88 -18.47
N GLU A 201 -12.61 -1.94 -17.96
CA GLU A 201 -14.06 -2.03 -17.82
C GLU A 201 -14.58 -1.03 -16.78
N LEU A 202 -13.91 -0.89 -15.63
CA LEU A 202 -14.30 0.08 -14.61
C LEU A 202 -14.30 1.52 -15.13
N TYR A 203 -13.27 1.94 -15.86
CA TYR A 203 -13.22 3.28 -16.45
C TYR A 203 -14.18 3.41 -17.66
N GLY A 204 -14.36 2.32 -18.41
CA GLY A 204 -15.33 2.26 -19.50
C GLY A 204 -16.77 2.46 -19.04
N GLN A 205 -17.12 2.05 -17.81
CA GLN A 205 -18.42 2.33 -17.20
C GLN A 205 -18.66 3.85 -17.05
N HIS A 206 -17.68 4.59 -16.52
CA HIS A 206 -17.75 6.06 -16.43
C HIS A 206 -17.93 6.70 -17.80
N THR A 207 -17.19 6.24 -18.81
CA THR A 207 -17.34 6.74 -20.17
C THR A 207 -18.73 6.51 -20.74
N ARG A 208 -19.35 5.35 -20.49
CA ARG A 208 -20.71 5.06 -20.94
C ARG A 208 -21.77 5.88 -20.19
N GLU A 209 -21.57 6.12 -18.91
CA GLU A 209 -22.53 6.83 -18.05
C GLU A 209 -22.47 8.36 -18.22
N GLN A 210 -21.27 8.92 -18.33
CA GLN A 210 -21.04 10.38 -18.34
C GLN A 210 -20.67 10.91 -19.73
N GLY A 211 -20.41 10.05 -20.71
CA GLY A 211 -19.95 10.45 -22.05
C GLY A 211 -18.51 10.97 -22.08
N GLN A 212 -17.79 10.95 -20.96
CA GLN A 212 -16.40 11.39 -20.86
C GLN A 212 -15.44 10.21 -21.11
N LEU A 213 -14.70 10.26 -22.22
CA LEU A 213 -13.77 9.21 -22.62
C LEU A 213 -12.51 9.20 -21.73
N PHE A 214 -12.16 8.05 -21.18
CA PHE A 214 -10.79 7.74 -20.78
C PHE A 214 -10.04 7.16 -21.99
N GLU A 215 -8.95 7.81 -22.40
CA GLU A 215 -8.12 7.29 -23.49
C GLU A 215 -7.40 6.01 -23.06
N GLU A 216 -7.09 5.13 -24.02
CA GLU A 216 -6.43 3.84 -23.73
C GLU A 216 -5.07 4.05 -23.04
N GLU A 217 -4.32 5.08 -23.42
CA GLU A 217 -3.07 5.44 -22.75
C GLU A 217 -3.28 5.89 -21.30
N ALA A 218 -4.40 6.54 -20.98
CA ALA A 218 -4.75 6.92 -19.62
C ALA A 218 -5.10 5.70 -18.77
N VAL A 219 -5.86 4.75 -19.33
CA VAL A 219 -6.18 3.46 -18.68
C VAL A 219 -4.89 2.68 -18.42
N GLY A 220 -4.05 2.53 -19.44
CA GLY A 220 -2.72 1.92 -19.33
C GLY A 220 -1.88 2.55 -18.23
N ARG A 221 -1.81 3.88 -18.21
CA ARG A 221 -1.02 4.58 -17.22
C ARG A 221 -1.54 4.44 -15.79
N ALA A 222 -2.86 4.49 -15.61
CA ALA A 222 -3.48 4.27 -14.31
C ALA A 222 -3.21 2.86 -13.79
N PHE A 223 -3.27 1.84 -14.66
CA PHE A 223 -2.92 0.47 -14.31
C PHE A 223 -1.44 0.32 -13.97
N GLU A 224 -0.53 0.90 -14.75
CA GLU A 224 0.91 0.86 -14.47
C GLU A 224 1.24 1.43 -13.09
N LEU A 225 0.68 2.59 -12.75
CA LEU A 225 0.96 3.30 -11.50
C LEU A 225 0.34 2.62 -10.27
N SER A 226 -0.86 2.06 -10.41
CA SER A 226 -1.60 1.42 -9.32
C SER A 226 -1.30 -0.08 -9.18
N GLN A 227 -0.82 -0.71 -10.26
CA GLN A 227 -0.78 -2.16 -10.45
C GLN A 227 -2.13 -2.82 -10.12
N GLY A 228 -3.23 -2.13 -10.46
CA GLY A 228 -4.59 -2.63 -10.23
C GLY A 228 -5.09 -2.53 -8.79
N GLN A 229 -4.33 -1.92 -7.87
CA GLN A 229 -4.78 -1.78 -6.49
C GLN A 229 -6.10 -0.98 -6.45
N PRO A 230 -7.22 -1.58 -5.94
CA PRO A 230 -8.55 -1.04 -6.18
C PRO A 230 -8.78 0.39 -5.72
N TRP A 231 -8.24 0.76 -4.56
CA TRP A 231 -8.39 2.14 -4.07
C TRP A 231 -7.61 3.16 -4.89
N LEU A 232 -6.38 2.86 -5.30
CA LEU A 232 -5.54 3.73 -6.12
C LEU A 232 -6.19 3.94 -7.49
N VAL A 233 -6.71 2.88 -8.11
CA VAL A 233 -7.46 2.98 -9.37
C VAL A 233 -8.64 3.96 -9.21
N ASN A 234 -9.48 3.76 -8.20
CA ASN A 234 -10.63 4.64 -7.98
C ASN A 234 -10.22 6.06 -7.56
N ALA A 235 -9.17 6.20 -6.75
CA ALA A 235 -8.68 7.49 -6.27
C ALA A 235 -8.08 8.33 -7.41
N ILE A 236 -7.37 7.71 -8.36
CA ILE A 236 -6.87 8.38 -9.56
C ILE A 236 -8.05 8.91 -10.37
N ALA A 237 -9.04 8.07 -10.68
CA ALA A 237 -10.22 8.50 -11.43
C ALA A 237 -10.99 9.62 -10.72
N ALA A 238 -11.23 9.48 -9.40
CA ALA A 238 -11.92 10.50 -8.60
C ALA A 238 -11.15 11.82 -8.53
N GLU A 239 -9.81 11.79 -8.42
CA GLU A 239 -9.01 13.01 -8.44
C GLU A 239 -9.11 13.72 -9.80
N ILE A 240 -9.14 12.97 -10.90
CA ILE A 240 -9.29 13.55 -12.26
C ILE A 240 -10.69 14.15 -12.46
N VAL A 241 -11.72 13.38 -12.13
CA VAL A 241 -13.11 13.74 -12.43
C VAL A 241 -13.63 14.79 -11.43
N ASP A 242 -13.44 14.57 -10.13
CA ASP A 242 -14.09 15.36 -9.09
C ASP A 242 -13.25 16.53 -8.57
N LYS A 243 -11.91 16.46 -8.70
CA LYS A 243 -10.99 17.47 -8.13
C LYS A 243 -10.31 18.32 -9.18
N LEU A 244 -9.85 17.70 -10.26
CA LEU A 244 -9.29 18.42 -11.40
C LEU A 244 -10.40 18.93 -12.33
N GLU A 245 -11.58 18.31 -12.30
CA GLU A 245 -12.74 18.67 -13.14
C GLU A 245 -12.34 18.80 -14.62
N VAL A 246 -11.55 17.84 -15.10
CA VAL A 246 -11.07 17.84 -16.49
C VAL A 246 -12.26 17.87 -17.44
N SER A 247 -12.22 18.79 -18.39
CA SER A 247 -13.19 18.85 -19.49
C SER A 247 -12.67 18.10 -20.72
N GLY A 248 -13.54 17.33 -21.37
CA GLY A 248 -13.17 16.53 -22.54
C GLY A 248 -12.48 15.20 -22.17
N PRO A 249 -11.76 14.57 -23.14
CA PRO A 249 -11.10 13.29 -22.94
C PRO A 249 -10.03 13.32 -21.84
N ILE A 250 -9.97 12.24 -21.07
CA ILE A 250 -8.98 12.04 -20.01
C ILE A 250 -7.76 11.34 -20.59
N THR A 251 -6.61 12.02 -20.53
CA THR A 251 -5.32 11.60 -21.08
C THR A 251 -4.38 11.04 -20.01
N SER A 252 -3.25 10.46 -20.42
CA SER A 252 -2.19 9.99 -19.52
C SER A 252 -1.55 11.12 -18.69
N GLU A 253 -1.52 12.35 -19.21
CA GLU A 253 -1.02 13.53 -18.47
C GLU A 253 -1.93 13.89 -17.27
N HIS A 254 -3.26 13.74 -17.43
CA HIS A 254 -4.19 13.94 -16.32
C HIS A 254 -3.98 12.89 -15.22
N VAL A 255 -3.65 11.65 -15.59
CA VAL A 255 -3.33 10.57 -14.63
C VAL A 255 -2.06 10.89 -13.84
N GLU A 256 -1.01 11.39 -14.49
CA GLU A 256 0.20 11.83 -13.79
C GLU A 256 -0.08 12.97 -12.81
N LEU A 257 -0.85 13.97 -13.24
CA LEU A 257 -1.22 15.09 -12.37
C LEU A 257 -2.04 14.63 -11.15
N ALA A 258 -2.99 13.72 -11.36
CA ALA A 258 -3.78 13.12 -10.29
C ALA A 258 -2.91 12.32 -9.31
N LYS A 259 -1.98 11.51 -9.81
CA LYS A 259 -0.99 10.78 -9.00
C LYS A 259 -0.20 11.73 -8.10
N GLU A 260 0.35 12.81 -8.66
CA GLU A 260 1.10 13.81 -7.87
C GLU A 260 0.25 14.43 -6.75
N ARG A 261 -0.99 14.81 -7.07
CA ARG A 261 -1.92 15.41 -6.10
C ARG A 261 -2.29 14.43 -4.99
N LEU A 262 -2.55 13.16 -5.30
CA LEU A 262 -2.83 12.12 -4.31
C LEU A 262 -1.67 11.92 -3.33
N ILE A 263 -0.44 11.91 -3.83
CA ILE A 263 0.77 11.78 -3.00
C ILE A 263 0.98 13.02 -2.13
N LEU A 264 0.72 14.22 -2.67
CA LEU A 264 0.82 15.50 -1.95
C LEU A 264 -0.25 15.67 -0.87
N ALA A 265 -1.49 15.31 -1.17
CA ALA A 265 -2.64 15.51 -0.31
C ALA A 265 -2.65 14.60 0.93
N ARG A 266 -1.72 13.63 1.02
CA ARG A 266 -1.63 12.66 2.11
C ARG A 266 -3.00 12.04 2.42
N ALA A 267 -3.60 11.40 1.42
CA ALA A 267 -4.86 10.70 1.63
C ALA A 267 -4.76 9.78 2.87
N THR A 268 -5.82 9.73 3.68
CA THR A 268 -5.82 9.06 5.00
C THR A 268 -5.29 7.61 4.97
N HIS A 269 -5.47 6.91 3.84
CA HIS A 269 -4.86 5.60 3.63
C HIS A 269 -3.33 5.61 3.65
N LEU A 270 -2.73 6.58 2.95
CA LEU A 270 -1.28 6.73 2.86
C LEU A 270 -0.70 7.05 4.24
N ASP A 271 -1.37 7.86 5.06
CA ASP A 271 -0.97 8.11 6.45
C ASP A 271 -1.00 6.83 7.31
N SER A 272 -1.99 5.96 7.07
CA SER A 272 -2.05 4.67 7.77
C SER A 272 -0.88 3.74 7.42
N LEU A 273 -0.32 3.86 6.20
CA LEU A 273 0.88 3.14 5.79
C LEU A 273 2.13 3.70 6.49
N VAL A 274 2.20 5.03 6.65
CA VAL A 274 3.33 5.74 7.28
C VAL A 274 3.56 5.26 8.70
N ALA A 275 2.49 5.18 9.50
CA ALA A 275 2.59 4.72 10.88
C ALA A 275 3.29 3.37 11.01
N ARG A 276 3.07 2.47 10.04
CA ARG A 276 3.62 1.13 10.02
C ARG A 276 5.07 1.06 9.53
N LEU A 277 5.57 2.03 8.76
CA LEU A 277 6.96 2.03 8.30
C LEU A 277 7.98 2.07 9.45
N THR A 278 7.56 2.43 10.66
CA THR A 278 8.37 2.39 11.88
C THR A 278 8.50 0.99 12.50
N GLU A 279 7.64 0.03 12.12
CA GLU A 279 7.69 -1.33 12.67
C GLU A 279 9.00 -2.04 12.27
N PRO A 280 9.76 -2.63 13.22
CA PRO A 280 11.04 -3.27 12.91
C PRO A 280 10.95 -4.36 11.84
N ARG A 281 9.87 -5.14 11.81
CA ARG A 281 9.64 -6.20 10.81
C ARG A 281 9.40 -5.66 9.40
N ILE A 282 8.69 -4.53 9.27
CA ILE A 282 8.45 -3.89 7.97
C ILE A 282 9.77 -3.31 7.47
N ARG A 283 10.52 -2.64 8.36
CA ARG A 283 11.83 -2.09 8.03
C ARG A 283 12.79 -3.16 7.48
N ARG A 284 12.90 -4.33 8.13
CA ARG A 284 13.77 -5.44 7.69
C ARG A 284 13.52 -5.90 6.25
N VAL A 285 12.32 -5.67 5.73
CA VAL A 285 11.93 -6.03 4.37
C VAL A 285 12.03 -4.85 3.40
N ILE A 286 11.55 -3.67 3.81
CA ILE A 286 11.49 -2.48 2.94
C ILE A 286 12.86 -1.84 2.75
N GLU A 287 13.70 -1.78 3.78
CA GLU A 287 15.01 -1.14 3.71
C GLU A 287 15.96 -1.82 2.69
N PRO A 288 16.09 -3.16 2.64
CA PRO A 288 16.84 -3.83 1.57
C PRO A 288 16.28 -3.56 0.17
N LEU A 289 14.96 -3.48 0.02
CA LEU A 289 14.31 -3.18 -1.27
C LEU A 289 14.60 -1.77 -1.76
N LEU A 290 14.52 -0.77 -0.87
CA LEU A 290 14.86 0.62 -1.19
C LEU A 290 16.35 0.77 -1.48
N SER A 291 17.17 0.08 -0.70
CA SER A 291 18.60 0.00 -0.93
C SER A 291 18.95 -0.97 -2.05
N GLY A 292 18.04 -1.58 -2.82
CA GLY A 292 18.42 -2.48 -3.92
C GLY A 292 19.46 -3.56 -3.58
N GLU A 293 19.48 -4.05 -2.34
CA GLU A 293 20.31 -5.17 -1.90
C GLU A 293 19.46 -6.45 -1.78
N LEU A 294 20.03 -7.58 -2.18
CA LEU A 294 19.42 -8.88 -1.93
C LEU A 294 19.66 -9.24 -0.46
N THR A 295 18.58 -9.40 0.31
CA THR A 295 18.67 -9.77 1.73
C THR A 295 19.05 -11.25 1.88
N PRO A 296 19.93 -11.61 2.83
CA PRO A 296 20.12 -13.01 3.22
C PRO A 296 18.80 -13.61 3.72
N VAL A 297 18.47 -14.81 3.24
CA VAL A 297 17.25 -15.54 3.62
C VAL A 297 17.52 -16.29 4.93
N ASP A 298 16.98 -15.82 6.04
CA ASP A 298 16.80 -16.59 7.27
C ASP A 298 15.31 -16.94 7.43
N PRO A 299 14.92 -18.08 8.03
CA PRO A 299 13.52 -18.43 8.29
C PRO A 299 12.63 -17.32 8.87
N SER A 300 13.15 -16.38 9.68
CA SER A 300 12.36 -15.25 10.18
C SER A 300 12.01 -14.19 9.12
N TYR A 301 12.78 -14.14 8.03
CA TYR A 301 12.59 -13.21 6.92
C TYR A 301 11.36 -13.58 6.09
N ASP A 302 11.06 -14.87 5.94
CA ASP A 302 9.90 -15.33 5.16
C ASP A 302 8.58 -14.93 5.83
N ASP A 303 8.51 -15.00 7.17
CA ASP A 303 7.36 -14.55 7.96
C ASP A 303 7.16 -13.02 7.85
N ASP A 304 8.25 -12.24 7.96
CA ASP A 304 8.20 -10.79 7.79
C ASP A 304 7.75 -10.41 6.37
N VAL A 305 8.26 -11.08 5.33
CA VAL A 305 7.84 -10.87 3.94
C VAL A 305 6.37 -11.21 3.75
N SER A 306 5.89 -12.32 4.33
CA SER A 306 4.47 -12.70 4.26
C SER A 306 3.60 -11.61 4.89
N TYR A 307 3.97 -11.13 6.08
CA TYR A 307 3.25 -10.06 6.75
C TYR A 307 3.20 -8.77 5.90
N VAL A 308 4.34 -8.33 5.35
CA VAL A 308 4.39 -7.10 4.55
C VAL A 308 3.59 -7.24 3.24
N ARG A 309 3.52 -8.45 2.65
CA ARG A 309 2.63 -8.76 1.51
C ARG A 309 1.16 -8.68 1.89
N ASP A 310 0.79 -9.10 3.09
CA ASP A 310 -0.61 -9.04 3.56
C ASP A 310 -1.05 -7.63 3.91
N LEU A 311 -0.11 -6.76 4.28
CA LEU A 311 -0.35 -5.32 4.33
C LEU A 311 -0.57 -4.69 2.95
N GLY A 312 -0.25 -5.41 1.86
CA GLY A 312 -0.33 -4.88 0.49
C GLY A 312 0.82 -3.95 0.13
N LEU A 313 1.91 -3.94 0.90
CA LEU A 313 3.10 -3.13 0.62
C LEU A 313 4.04 -3.79 -0.40
N LEU A 314 3.93 -5.10 -0.61
CA LEU A 314 4.72 -5.86 -1.58
C LEU A 314 3.85 -6.50 -2.66
N ALA A 315 4.41 -6.60 -3.86
CA ALA A 315 3.81 -7.37 -4.93
C ALA A 315 3.87 -8.87 -4.60
N ARG A 316 2.97 -9.62 -5.22
CA ARG A 316 2.92 -11.08 -5.09
C ARG A 316 3.96 -11.72 -6.01
N GLY A 317 4.50 -12.85 -5.55
CA GLY A 317 5.51 -13.62 -6.27
C GLY A 317 6.92 -13.01 -6.25
N PRO A 318 7.88 -13.70 -6.88
CA PRO A 318 9.23 -13.19 -7.14
C PRO A 318 9.30 -12.34 -8.44
N PRO A 319 10.28 -11.43 -8.57
CA PRO A 319 11.19 -10.98 -7.52
C PRO A 319 10.45 -10.10 -6.49
N LEU A 320 11.00 -10.04 -5.28
CA LEU A 320 10.47 -9.18 -4.23
C LEU A 320 10.50 -7.71 -4.67
N ARG A 321 9.35 -7.05 -4.63
CA ARG A 321 9.20 -5.64 -5.02
C ARG A 321 8.06 -4.99 -4.25
N ILE A 322 8.14 -3.68 -4.07
CA ILE A 322 7.02 -2.86 -3.57
C ILE A 322 5.82 -3.03 -4.49
N ALA A 323 4.61 -3.07 -3.91
CA ALA A 323 3.38 -3.48 -4.59
C ALA A 323 3.08 -2.70 -5.87
N ASN A 324 3.27 -1.39 -5.85
CA ASN A 324 3.03 -0.52 -7.00
C ASN A 324 3.95 0.72 -6.99
N PRO A 325 4.12 1.40 -8.14
CA PRO A 325 4.89 2.63 -8.23
C PRO A 325 4.47 3.73 -7.26
N ILE A 326 3.17 3.94 -7.03
CA ILE A 326 2.68 4.98 -6.11
C ILE A 326 3.14 4.71 -4.67
N TYR A 327 2.99 3.48 -4.18
CA TYR A 327 3.44 3.11 -2.84
C TYR A 327 4.95 3.25 -2.70
N ARG A 328 5.71 2.92 -3.74
CA ARG A 328 7.17 3.12 -3.72
C ARG A 328 7.53 4.58 -3.52
N GLU A 329 6.88 5.49 -4.25
CA GLU A 329 7.10 6.92 -4.10
C GLU A 329 6.65 7.45 -2.74
N VAL A 330 5.46 7.06 -2.28
CA VAL A 330 4.93 7.45 -0.97
C VAL A 330 5.87 7.01 0.15
N ILE A 331 6.35 5.76 0.14
CA ILE A 331 7.27 5.25 1.17
C ILE A 331 8.51 6.14 1.23
N VAL A 332 9.17 6.38 0.10
CA VAL A 332 10.42 7.16 0.07
C VAL A 332 10.18 8.59 0.51
N ARG A 333 9.12 9.22 0.02
CA ARG A 333 8.76 10.59 0.40
C ARG A 333 8.48 10.72 1.90
N MET A 334 7.74 9.77 2.45
CA MET A 334 7.37 9.79 3.87
C MET A 334 8.56 9.52 4.79
N LEU A 335 9.53 8.73 4.35
CA LEU A 335 10.80 8.55 5.07
C LEU A 335 11.69 9.81 5.00
N ALA A 336 11.61 10.58 3.92
CA ALA A 336 12.35 11.84 3.76
C ALA A 336 11.69 13.01 4.51
N LEU A 337 10.37 13.00 4.70
CA LEU A 337 9.60 14.12 5.23
C LEU A 337 10.13 14.67 6.58
N PRO A 338 10.45 13.86 7.61
CA PRO A 338 10.97 14.40 8.89
C PRO A 338 12.32 15.11 8.76
N LEU A 339 13.04 14.90 7.65
CA LEU A 339 14.33 15.53 7.37
C LEU A 339 14.16 16.90 6.69
N GLU A 340 13.00 17.19 6.10
CA GLU A 340 12.74 18.49 5.44
C GLU A 340 12.82 19.66 6.43
N ASP A 341 12.37 19.45 7.67
CA ASP A 341 12.40 20.47 8.73
C ASP A 341 13.82 20.88 9.16
N ALA A 342 14.82 20.03 8.91
CA ALA A 342 16.22 20.36 9.17
C ALA A 342 16.80 21.34 8.15
N VAL A 343 16.13 21.53 7.01
CA VAL A 343 16.59 22.39 5.91
C VAL A 343 15.96 23.77 6.07
N THR A 344 16.75 24.69 6.63
CA THR A 344 16.33 26.07 6.94
C THR A 344 16.54 27.05 5.80
N LEU A 345 17.16 26.60 4.71
CA LEU A 345 17.47 27.41 3.53
C LEU A 345 16.21 27.90 2.81
N GLU A 346 16.31 29.10 2.24
CA GLU A 346 15.23 29.70 1.47
C GLU A 346 15.28 29.26 -0.01
N PRO A 347 14.19 28.70 -0.58
CA PRO A 347 14.12 28.29 -1.98
C PRO A 347 14.56 29.35 -3.00
N ARG A 348 14.24 30.63 -2.73
CA ARG A 348 14.49 31.74 -3.68
C ARG A 348 15.97 32.03 -3.89
N SER A 349 16.84 31.60 -2.98
CA SER A 349 18.29 31.82 -3.05
C SER A 349 18.95 31.07 -4.21
N PHE A 350 18.25 30.09 -4.81
CA PHE A 350 18.76 29.26 -5.91
C PHE A 350 18.13 29.60 -7.26
N ILE A 351 17.48 30.75 -7.39
CA ILE A 351 16.90 31.19 -8.67
C ILE A 351 17.80 32.29 -9.25
N LEU A 352 18.34 32.03 -10.44
CA LEU A 352 19.14 33.01 -11.17
C LEU A 352 18.26 34.20 -11.60
N PRO A 353 18.84 35.39 -11.86
CA PRO A 353 18.09 36.52 -12.42
C PRO A 353 17.38 36.21 -13.74
N THR A 354 17.84 35.20 -14.48
CA THR A 354 17.21 34.67 -15.70
C THR A 354 15.96 33.81 -15.44
N GLY A 355 15.67 33.48 -14.18
CA GLY A 355 14.56 32.62 -13.76
C GLY A 355 14.90 31.13 -13.71
N GLU A 356 16.08 30.74 -14.19
CA GLU A 356 16.60 29.37 -14.13
C GLU A 356 16.99 28.97 -12.70
N LEU A 357 16.98 27.67 -12.42
CA LEU A 357 17.47 27.12 -11.16
C LEU A 357 19.00 27.04 -11.20
N ASP A 358 19.69 27.68 -10.25
CA ASP A 358 21.12 27.49 -10.01
C ASP A 358 21.37 26.13 -9.34
N PHE A 359 21.26 25.08 -10.14
CA PHE A 359 21.40 23.71 -9.65
C PHE A 359 22.83 23.41 -9.15
N GLN A 360 23.85 24.03 -9.74
CA GLN A 360 25.24 23.90 -9.27
C GLN A 360 25.47 24.63 -7.94
N GLY A 361 24.83 25.80 -7.74
CA GLY A 361 24.75 26.46 -6.44
C GLY A 361 24.05 25.60 -5.40
N LEU A 362 22.93 24.99 -5.77
CA LEU A 362 22.19 24.08 -4.90
C LEU A 362 23.04 22.88 -4.46
N LEU A 363 23.80 22.25 -5.36
CA LEU A 363 24.69 21.14 -5.03
C LEU A 363 25.85 21.57 -4.10
N ARG A 364 26.38 22.78 -4.28
CA ARG A 364 27.41 23.33 -3.37
C ARG A 364 26.84 23.57 -1.98
N GLU A 365 25.63 24.12 -1.88
CA GLU A 365 25.00 24.32 -0.58
C GLU A 365 24.64 22.97 0.09
N PHE A 366 24.25 21.97 -0.71
CA PHE A 366 24.05 20.62 -0.19
C PHE A 366 25.32 20.08 0.47
N ILE A 367 26.51 20.36 -0.07
CA ILE A 367 27.78 19.94 0.55
C ILE A 367 27.94 20.56 1.94
N GLU A 368 27.76 21.87 2.06
CA GLU A 368 27.88 22.56 3.35
C GLU A 368 26.86 22.02 4.36
N PHE A 369 25.61 21.86 3.92
CA PHE A 369 24.56 21.24 4.73
C PHE A 369 24.90 19.81 5.15
N TRP A 370 25.41 19.00 4.22
CA TRP A 370 25.78 17.60 4.45
C TRP A 370 26.96 17.47 5.42
N ILE A 371 28.00 18.30 5.27
CA ILE A 371 29.14 18.33 6.18
C ILE A 371 28.70 18.71 7.60
N ALA A 372 27.81 19.69 7.73
CA ALA A 372 27.35 20.17 9.03
C ALA A 372 26.38 19.22 9.74
N ASN A 373 25.50 18.55 8.98
CA ASN A 373 24.34 17.84 9.56
C ASN A 373 24.27 16.34 9.22
N GLY A 374 25.03 15.86 8.23
CA GLY A 374 24.85 14.52 7.62
C GLY A 374 24.94 13.38 8.62
N ASP A 375 25.94 13.38 9.52
CA ASP A 375 26.10 12.33 10.53
C ASP A 375 24.95 12.29 11.54
N ILE A 376 24.47 13.47 11.97
CA ILE A 376 23.35 13.58 12.93
C ILE A 376 22.04 13.16 12.26
N LEU A 377 21.81 13.59 11.03
CA LEU A 377 20.57 13.29 10.32
C LEU A 377 20.49 11.81 9.95
N THR A 378 21.60 11.20 9.51
CA THR A 378 21.61 9.78 9.15
C THR A 378 21.54 8.85 10.36
N SER A 379 22.11 9.23 11.51
CA SER A 379 22.05 8.42 12.74
C SER A 379 20.65 8.41 13.39
N ARG A 380 19.85 9.46 13.20
CA ARG A 380 18.46 9.54 13.70
C ARG A 380 17.44 8.76 12.86
N GLN A 381 17.82 8.31 11.67
CA GLN A 381 16.92 7.59 10.77
C GLN A 381 16.76 6.13 11.18
N ASN A 382 15.54 5.60 11.09
CA ASN A 382 15.30 4.17 11.24
C ASN A 382 15.85 3.39 10.04
N TYR A 383 15.84 3.99 8.84
CA TYR A 383 16.29 3.39 7.58
C TYR A 383 17.74 3.81 7.28
N HIS A 384 18.68 3.32 8.08
CA HIS A 384 20.11 3.64 8.02
C HIS A 384 20.74 3.42 6.64
N GLU A 385 20.31 2.39 5.92
CA GLU A 385 20.93 1.95 4.66
C GLU A 385 20.62 2.86 3.48
N VAL A 386 19.51 3.61 3.56
CA VAL A 386 19.10 4.60 2.56
C VAL A 386 19.10 6.03 3.10
N ALA A 387 19.54 6.23 4.35
CA ALA A 387 19.47 7.52 5.03
C ALA A 387 20.17 8.66 4.25
N PRO A 388 21.37 8.51 3.68
CA PRO A 388 22.00 9.57 2.89
C PRO A 388 21.17 10.02 1.69
N GLN A 389 20.56 9.07 0.99
CA GLN A 389 19.67 9.36 -0.14
C GLN A 389 18.40 10.08 0.34
N LEU A 390 17.82 9.65 1.47
CA LEU A 390 16.66 10.31 2.07
C LEU A 390 16.96 11.77 2.44
N VAL A 391 18.15 12.05 2.98
CA VAL A 391 18.60 13.41 3.31
C VAL A 391 18.72 14.28 2.06
N PHE A 392 19.34 13.77 1.00
CA PHE A 392 19.46 14.52 -0.27
C PHE A 392 18.09 14.76 -0.92
N MET A 393 17.20 13.77 -0.88
CA MET A 393 15.83 13.94 -1.38
C MET A 393 15.06 14.99 -0.57
N ALA A 394 15.15 14.96 0.76
CA ALA A 394 14.52 15.97 1.61
C ALA A 394 15.05 17.39 1.32
N PHE A 395 16.37 17.51 1.12
CA PHE A 395 17.01 18.77 0.74
C PHE A 395 16.47 19.33 -0.58
N LEU A 396 16.45 18.51 -1.64
CA LEU A 396 15.88 18.90 -2.92
C LEU A 396 14.41 19.26 -2.79
N GLN A 397 13.64 18.43 -2.09
CA GLN A 397 12.20 18.60 -1.97
C GLN A 397 11.85 19.90 -1.25
N ARG A 398 12.56 20.25 -0.18
CA ARG A 398 12.37 21.50 0.56
C ARG A 398 12.67 22.74 -0.28
N LEU A 399 13.67 22.67 -1.16
CA LEU A 399 14.14 23.81 -1.95
C LEU A 399 13.40 23.97 -3.29
N ILE A 400 12.89 22.88 -3.86
CA ILE A 400 12.29 22.90 -5.19
C ILE A 400 10.77 23.03 -5.14
N ASN A 401 10.09 22.48 -4.11
CA ASN A 401 8.62 22.48 -4.02
C ASN A 401 7.96 23.88 -3.96
N GLY A 402 8.74 24.96 -3.92
CA GLY A 402 8.26 26.36 -4.01
C GLY A 402 8.13 26.91 -5.43
N GLY A 403 8.54 26.16 -6.47
CA GLY A 403 8.48 26.62 -7.87
C GLY A 403 8.71 25.56 -8.94
N GLY A 404 9.17 24.35 -8.58
CA GLY A 404 9.40 23.24 -9.50
C GLY A 404 9.01 21.88 -8.89
N TYR A 405 9.46 20.80 -9.54
CA TYR A 405 9.10 19.42 -9.20
C TYR A 405 10.36 18.56 -9.06
N VAL A 406 10.30 17.59 -8.15
CA VAL A 406 11.30 16.52 -8.01
C VAL A 406 10.62 15.20 -8.27
N ASP A 407 10.74 14.71 -9.50
CA ASP A 407 10.22 13.41 -9.89
C ASP A 407 11.21 12.31 -9.53
N ARG A 408 10.68 11.11 -9.34
CA ARG A 408 11.46 9.92 -9.02
C ARG A 408 11.15 8.87 -10.07
N GLU A 409 12.10 8.58 -10.94
CA GLU A 409 11.98 7.44 -11.84
C GLU A 409 12.53 6.20 -11.16
N TYR A 410 11.62 5.26 -10.90
CA TYR A 410 11.97 3.98 -10.34
C TYR A 410 11.86 2.89 -11.40
N GLY A 411 12.95 2.65 -12.12
CA GLY A 411 13.01 1.57 -13.11
C GLY A 411 12.57 0.21 -12.52
N VAL A 412 11.77 -0.54 -13.28
CA VAL A 412 11.32 -1.88 -12.92
C VAL A 412 12.55 -2.82 -12.94
N GLY A 413 12.96 -3.31 -11.76
CA GLY A 413 13.82 -4.49 -11.63
C GLY A 413 15.34 -4.33 -11.72
N ARG A 414 15.93 -3.12 -11.66
CA ARG A 414 17.40 -2.93 -11.82
C ARG A 414 18.18 -2.27 -10.67
N GLY A 415 17.53 -1.89 -9.57
CA GLY A 415 18.19 -1.35 -8.39
C GLY A 415 18.54 0.16 -8.46
N ARG A 416 17.90 0.91 -7.55
CA ARG A 416 18.17 2.27 -7.02
C ARG A 416 17.92 3.48 -7.94
N ILE A 417 17.74 4.66 -7.32
CA ILE A 417 16.80 5.75 -7.65
C ILE A 417 17.42 6.85 -8.53
N ASP A 418 16.80 7.15 -9.66
CA ASP A 418 17.10 8.34 -10.47
C ASP A 418 16.06 9.45 -10.21
N LEU A 419 16.52 10.63 -9.81
CA LEU A 419 15.70 11.82 -9.59
C LEU A 419 15.73 12.71 -10.84
N LEU A 420 14.60 13.34 -11.15
CA LEU A 420 14.51 14.42 -12.13
C LEU A 420 14.01 15.68 -11.46
N VAL A 421 14.84 16.71 -11.46
CA VAL A 421 14.37 18.05 -11.10
C VAL A 421 13.81 18.71 -12.35
N ARG A 422 12.57 19.18 -12.29
CA ARG A 422 11.93 20.00 -13.33
C ARG A 422 11.65 21.39 -12.79
N TRP A 423 12.28 22.40 -13.38
CA TRP A 423 12.08 23.79 -12.97
C TRP A 423 11.50 24.62 -14.14
N PRO A 424 10.32 25.22 -13.98
CA PRO A 424 9.74 26.08 -15.00
C PRO A 424 10.39 27.47 -14.96
N PHE A 425 10.80 27.98 -16.12
CA PHE A 425 11.26 29.35 -16.26
C PHE A 425 10.78 29.95 -17.60
N ARG A 426 11.05 31.24 -17.82
CA ARG A 426 10.76 31.90 -19.09
C ARG A 426 12.06 32.13 -19.85
N ASP A 427 12.11 31.70 -21.10
CA ASP A 427 13.24 31.97 -21.96
C ASP A 427 13.31 33.45 -22.37
N ALA A 428 14.35 33.81 -23.14
CA ALA A 428 14.54 35.18 -23.63
C ALA A 428 13.39 35.70 -24.51
N MET A 429 12.58 34.80 -25.09
CA MET A 429 11.40 35.13 -25.89
C MET A 429 10.12 35.17 -25.04
N GLY A 430 10.23 34.95 -23.72
CA GLY A 430 9.12 34.93 -22.78
C GLY A 430 8.31 33.63 -22.80
N ALA A 431 8.72 32.61 -23.56
CA ALA A 431 8.06 31.32 -23.61
C ALA A 431 8.37 30.52 -22.33
N ARG A 432 7.36 29.81 -21.81
CA ARG A 432 7.55 28.94 -20.65
C ARG A 432 8.30 27.68 -21.09
N VAL A 433 9.44 27.44 -20.47
CA VAL A 433 10.31 26.29 -20.73
C VAL A 433 10.62 25.55 -19.43
N TRP A 434 11.05 24.30 -19.55
CA TRP A 434 11.41 23.45 -18.42
C TRP A 434 12.91 23.17 -18.42
N GLN A 435 13.59 23.63 -17.39
CA GLN A 435 14.91 23.12 -17.04
C GLN A 435 14.76 21.73 -16.43
N ARG A 436 15.66 20.81 -16.80
CA ARG A 436 15.62 19.40 -16.40
C ARG A 436 17.01 18.96 -15.93
N GLU A 437 17.12 18.54 -14.68
CA GLU A 437 18.37 18.03 -14.09
C GLU A 437 18.19 16.58 -13.67
N ALA A 438 18.92 15.67 -14.31
CA ALA A 438 18.90 14.24 -14.00
C ALA A 438 19.96 13.89 -12.96
N ILE A 439 19.58 13.15 -11.93
CA ILE A 439 20.45 12.82 -10.80
C ILE A 439 20.37 11.33 -10.49
N GLU A 440 21.51 10.66 -10.47
CA GLU A 440 21.67 9.27 -10.04
C GLU A 440 22.29 9.22 -8.64
N LEU A 441 21.73 8.39 -7.75
CA LEU A 441 22.17 8.28 -6.34
C LEU A 441 22.73 6.89 -6.03
N LYS A 442 23.97 6.84 -5.54
CA LYS A 442 24.64 5.61 -5.09
C LYS A 442 25.14 5.70 -3.65
N VAL A 443 25.25 4.54 -3.03
CA VAL A 443 25.90 4.38 -1.72
C VAL A 443 27.08 3.44 -1.88
N TRP A 444 28.25 3.89 -1.45
CA TRP A 444 29.49 3.12 -1.49
C TRP A 444 29.73 2.44 -0.14
N ARG A 445 29.67 1.11 -0.13
CA ARG A 445 29.91 0.29 1.08
C ARG A 445 31.07 -0.70 0.95
N LYS A 446 31.20 -1.30 -0.24
CA LYS A 446 32.24 -2.30 -0.56
C LYS A 446 32.97 -1.86 -1.83
N GLU A 447 32.45 -2.25 -2.99
CA GLU A 447 32.93 -1.82 -4.30
C GLU A 447 32.51 -0.37 -4.58
N ASP A 448 33.39 0.40 -5.21
CA ASP A 448 33.09 1.77 -5.65
C ASP A 448 32.00 1.71 -6.73
N PRO A 449 30.82 2.31 -6.51
CA PRO A 449 29.71 2.22 -7.45
C PRO A 449 29.87 3.17 -8.65
N LEU A 450 31.00 3.88 -8.80
CA LEU A 450 31.21 4.88 -9.85
C LEU A 450 30.89 4.37 -11.26
N GLU A 451 31.53 3.30 -11.71
CA GLU A 451 31.35 2.79 -13.08
C GLU A 451 29.89 2.35 -13.34
N LYS A 452 29.31 1.64 -12.36
CA LYS A 452 27.91 1.19 -12.41
C LYS A 452 26.95 2.38 -12.45
N GLY A 453 27.20 3.41 -11.63
CA GLY A 453 26.40 4.64 -11.59
C GLY A 453 26.49 5.46 -12.86
N LEU A 454 27.67 5.59 -13.47
CA LEU A 454 27.83 6.30 -14.74
C LEU A 454 27.11 5.60 -15.89
N ALA A 455 27.20 4.27 -15.98
CA ALA A 455 26.51 3.49 -17.00
C ALA A 455 24.98 3.56 -16.86
N GLN A 456 24.47 3.60 -15.62
CA GLN A 456 23.03 3.75 -15.35
C GLN A 456 22.55 5.16 -15.70
N LEU A 457 23.28 6.19 -15.27
CA LEU A 457 22.99 7.58 -15.60
C LEU A 457 22.98 7.80 -17.13
N ASP A 458 23.88 7.17 -17.89
CA ASP A 458 23.87 7.24 -19.36
C ASP A 458 22.56 6.75 -19.97
N GLY A 459 22.04 5.61 -19.50
CA GLY A 459 20.76 5.09 -19.96
C GLY A 459 19.57 5.96 -19.55
N TYR A 460 19.69 6.71 -18.45
CA TYR A 460 18.66 7.66 -18.04
C TYR A 460 18.69 8.95 -18.87
N LEU A 461 19.87 9.52 -19.07
CA LEU A 461 20.09 10.70 -19.89
C LEU A 461 19.65 10.49 -21.33
N GLU A 462 19.90 9.30 -21.89
CA GLU A 462 19.43 8.93 -23.23
C GLU A 462 17.89 8.98 -23.34
N ARG A 463 17.18 8.37 -22.38
CA ARG A 463 15.70 8.38 -22.35
C ARG A 463 15.12 9.79 -22.25
N LEU A 464 15.76 10.67 -21.49
CA LEU A 464 15.31 12.05 -21.30
C LEU A 464 15.80 13.03 -22.39
N GLY A 465 16.68 12.58 -23.29
CA GLY A 465 17.32 13.43 -24.30
C GLY A 465 18.25 14.48 -23.69
N LEU A 466 18.87 14.18 -22.55
CA LEU A 466 19.77 15.08 -21.82
C LEU A 466 21.24 14.76 -22.14
N ARG A 467 22.10 15.79 -22.12
CA ARG A 467 23.54 15.67 -22.41
C ARG A 467 24.43 15.69 -21.16
N VAL A 468 23.88 16.15 -20.05
CA VAL A 468 24.57 16.32 -18.78
C VAL A 468 23.72 15.74 -17.66
N GLY A 469 24.37 15.25 -16.61
CA GLY A 469 23.69 14.74 -15.42
C GLY A 469 24.60 14.79 -14.20
N THR A 470 24.01 14.48 -13.05
CA THR A 470 24.71 14.46 -11.76
C THR A 470 24.72 13.04 -11.20
N LEU A 471 25.89 12.56 -10.79
CA LEU A 471 26.05 11.33 -10.03
C LEU A 471 26.46 11.68 -8.60
N VAL A 472 25.65 11.27 -7.62
CA VAL A 472 25.96 11.45 -6.20
C VAL A 472 26.33 10.09 -5.59
N ILE A 473 27.50 10.00 -4.97
CA ILE A 473 27.98 8.79 -4.31
C ILE A 473 28.21 9.09 -2.82
N PHE A 474 27.39 8.50 -1.96
CA PHE A 474 27.53 8.56 -0.51
C PHE A 474 28.44 7.44 0.01
N ASP A 475 29.63 7.79 0.51
CA ASP A 475 30.60 6.89 1.11
C ASP A 475 30.18 6.50 2.53
N ARG A 476 29.80 5.24 2.71
CA ARG A 476 29.34 4.65 3.96
C ARG A 476 30.30 3.58 4.47
N ARG A 477 31.52 3.50 3.93
CA ARG A 477 32.53 2.56 4.40
C ARG A 477 32.93 2.90 5.83
N ALA A 478 33.18 1.87 6.64
CA ALA A 478 33.60 2.05 8.04
C ALA A 478 34.91 2.82 8.18
N GLU A 479 35.79 2.72 7.18
CA GLU A 479 37.11 3.38 7.14
C GLU A 479 37.11 4.68 6.32
N ALA A 480 35.94 5.19 5.94
CA ALA A 480 35.87 6.42 5.15
C ALA A 480 36.37 7.62 5.96
N ALA A 481 37.04 8.57 5.28
CA ALA A 481 37.45 9.83 5.88
C ALA A 481 36.25 10.64 6.37
N LYS A 482 36.51 11.67 7.19
CA LYS A 482 35.45 12.57 7.70
C LYS A 482 34.72 13.26 6.55
N LEU A 483 33.46 13.63 6.76
CA LEU A 483 32.62 14.28 5.75
C LEU A 483 33.33 15.48 5.08
N ALA A 484 33.95 16.36 5.86
CA ALA A 484 34.65 17.53 5.34
C ALA A 484 35.85 17.20 4.42
N GLU A 485 36.48 16.04 4.60
CA GLU A 485 37.67 15.64 3.84
C GLU A 485 37.33 14.88 2.56
N ARG A 486 36.23 14.12 2.57
CA ARG A 486 35.81 13.28 1.43
C ARG A 486 34.77 13.93 0.53
N THR A 487 34.03 14.92 1.04
CA THR A 487 32.93 15.53 0.30
C THR A 487 33.47 16.50 -0.75
N LYS A 488 33.24 16.22 -2.03
CA LYS A 488 33.71 17.07 -3.14
C LYS A 488 32.88 16.91 -4.41
N ILE A 489 32.80 17.98 -5.19
CA ILE A 489 32.30 17.96 -6.56
C ILE A 489 33.48 17.91 -7.53
N THR A 490 33.39 17.02 -8.52
CA THR A 490 34.33 16.90 -9.63
C THR A 490 33.56 16.73 -10.94
N ARG A 491 34.25 16.87 -12.07
CA ARG A 491 33.68 16.54 -13.39
C ARG A 491 34.31 15.27 -13.91
N VAL A 492 33.50 14.36 -14.41
CA VAL A 492 33.91 13.11 -15.03
C VAL A 492 33.18 12.91 -16.35
N THR A 493 33.70 12.03 -17.20
CA THR A 493 33.06 11.66 -18.46
C THR A 493 32.47 10.27 -18.31
N SER A 494 31.21 10.10 -18.70
CA SER A 494 30.53 8.81 -18.70
C SER A 494 31.05 7.88 -19.82
N PRO A 495 30.79 6.56 -19.76
CA PRO A 495 31.12 5.64 -20.86
C PRO A 495 30.57 6.05 -22.23
N ALA A 496 29.41 6.70 -22.28
CA ALA A 496 28.84 7.24 -23.53
C ALA A 496 29.37 8.62 -23.93
N GLY A 497 30.39 9.15 -23.24
CA GLY A 497 31.04 10.42 -23.57
C GLY A 497 30.29 11.67 -23.07
N ARG A 498 29.34 11.53 -22.13
CA ARG A 498 28.60 12.66 -21.56
C ARG A 498 29.35 13.29 -20.40
N GLU A 499 29.19 14.60 -20.22
CA GLU A 499 29.75 15.32 -19.06
C GLU A 499 28.87 15.06 -17.83
N VAL A 500 29.49 14.60 -16.74
CA VAL A 500 28.80 14.26 -15.49
C VAL A 500 29.40 15.05 -14.33
N THR A 501 28.55 15.73 -13.57
CA THR A 501 28.89 16.28 -12.27
C THR A 501 28.92 15.15 -11.25
N LEU A 502 30.11 14.81 -10.73
CA LEU A 502 30.28 13.78 -9.71
C LEU A 502 30.42 14.42 -8.33
N LEU A 503 29.42 14.21 -7.48
CA LEU A 503 29.45 14.54 -6.05
C LEU A 503 29.81 13.28 -5.27
N ARG A 504 30.96 13.25 -4.60
CA ARG A 504 31.27 12.23 -3.58
C ARG A 504 31.03 12.85 -2.21
N ALA A 505 30.32 12.17 -1.32
CA ALA A 505 29.83 12.67 -0.01
C ALA A 505 29.97 11.63 1.10
#